data_AF-A0AAJ2YX90-F1
#
_entry.id   AF-A0AAJ2YX90-F1
#
_cell.length_a   1.000
_cell.length_b   1.000
_cell.length_c   1.000
_cell.angle_alpha   90.00
_cell.angle_beta   90.00
_cell.angle_gamma   90.00
#
_symmetry.space_group_name_H-M   'P 1'
#
loop_
_entity.id
_entity.type
_entity.pdbx_description
1 polymer ?
#
loop_
_entity_poly.entity_id
_entity_poly.type
_entity_poly.pdbx_seq_one_letter_code
_entity_poly.pdbx_strand_id
1 'polypeptide(L)'
;AVHIQRWQADALEQEDGAGSVQSKHQHSQQHDNASLGLEDAWHFTPAWMQDLNGEDGATASGNAQIEKLNQHLSHYHDAQAKQFIANTTVRDTQVGYWFKLNEHPEIDQHSGADQEFLITAKSYYNQNNLPKDLQQQVHQLITQSQWQDHQNTNPEERQANQLTLQRRNIKT
;
A
#
# COMPACT_ATOMS: atom_id res chain seq x y z
N ALA A 1 16.34 -2.33 -3.49
CA ALA A 1 16.70 -2.13 -4.92
C ALA A 1 15.82 -3.07 -5.74
N VAL A 2 15.28 -2.64 -6.88
CA VAL A 2 14.41 -3.48 -7.70
C VAL A 2 15.19 -3.95 -8.92
N HIS A 3 15.25 -5.26 -9.11
CA HIS A 3 15.86 -5.89 -10.29
C HIS A 3 14.78 -6.65 -11.04
N ILE A 4 14.61 -6.33 -12.33
CA ILE A 4 13.62 -7.00 -13.19
C ILE A 4 14.33 -7.68 -14.34
N GLN A 5 14.08 -8.98 -14.48
CA GLN A 5 14.54 -9.79 -15.60
C GLN A 5 13.33 -10.31 -16.39
N ARG A 6 13.41 -10.24 -17.71
CA ARG A 6 12.41 -10.83 -18.60
C ARG A 6 13.07 -11.85 -19.51
N TRP A 7 12.41 -12.99 -19.65
CA TRP A 7 12.72 -13.91 -20.73
C TRP A 7 11.72 -13.74 -21.86
N GLN A 8 12.20 -13.51 -23.08
CA GLN A 8 11.37 -13.48 -24.27
C GLN A 8 11.52 -14.78 -25.04
N ALA A 9 10.47 -15.59 -25.08
CA ALA A 9 10.47 -16.83 -25.87
C ALA A 9 10.59 -16.58 -27.38
N ASP A 10 10.07 -15.43 -27.85
CA ASP A 10 10.02 -15.05 -29.26
C ASP A 10 11.41 -14.63 -29.80
N ALA A 11 12.16 -13.86 -28.99
CA ALA A 11 13.53 -13.47 -29.32
C ALA A 11 14.58 -14.51 -28.87
N LEU A 12 14.19 -15.53 -28.09
CA LEU A 12 15.09 -16.45 -27.37
C LEU A 12 16.17 -15.73 -26.54
N GLU A 13 15.91 -14.47 -26.18
CA GLU A 13 16.84 -13.60 -25.47
C GLU A 13 16.30 -13.25 -24.09
N GLN A 14 17.25 -13.05 -23.17
CA GLN A 14 16.96 -12.45 -21.88
C GLN A 14 17.16 -10.95 -22.00
N GLU A 15 16.10 -10.20 -21.70
CA GLU A 15 16.18 -8.75 -21.58
C GLU A 15 16.12 -8.40 -20.09
N ASP A 16 17.18 -7.77 -19.61
CA ASP A 16 17.15 -7.11 -18.32
C ASP A 16 16.53 -5.72 -18.52
N GLY A 17 15.66 -5.29 -17.59
CA GLY A 17 15.26 -3.88 -17.51
C GLY A 17 16.48 -2.97 -17.35
N ALA A 18 16.34 -1.66 -17.49
CA ALA A 18 17.44 -0.68 -17.46
C ALA A 18 18.28 -0.72 -16.16
N GLY A 19 19.15 -1.72 -16.01
CA GLY A 19 19.91 -2.01 -14.81
C GLY A 19 19.06 -2.23 -13.55
N SER A 20 19.73 -2.66 -12.47
CA SER A 20 19.15 -2.63 -11.13
C SER A 20 18.82 -1.19 -10.76
N VAL A 21 17.53 -0.85 -10.60
CA VAL A 21 17.13 0.45 -10.07
C VAL A 21 17.28 0.36 -8.57
N GLN A 22 18.40 0.88 -8.05
CA GLN A 22 18.60 0.97 -6.62
C GLN A 22 17.55 1.89 -6.00
N SER A 23 16.94 1.43 -4.91
CA SER A 23 16.02 2.23 -4.12
C SER A 23 16.76 3.46 -3.58
N LYS A 24 16.19 4.65 -3.72
CA LYS A 24 16.77 5.89 -3.15
C LYS A 24 16.73 5.94 -1.62
N HIS A 25 15.96 5.05 -0.98
CA HIS A 25 15.80 5.00 0.47
C HIS A 25 17.06 4.48 1.16
N GLN A 26 17.61 5.29 2.06
CA GLN A 26 18.60 4.84 3.04
C GLN A 26 17.86 4.27 4.26
N HIS A 27 17.85 2.95 4.38
CA HIS A 27 17.23 2.26 5.52
C HIS A 27 18.13 2.17 6.75
N SER A 28 19.45 2.19 6.56
CA SER A 28 20.43 2.12 7.65
C SER A 28 21.72 2.85 7.25
N GLN A 29 22.38 3.44 8.25
CA GLN A 29 23.74 3.99 8.09
C GLN A 29 24.83 2.91 8.27
N GLN A 30 24.47 1.74 8.80
CA GLN A 30 25.41 0.66 9.15
C GLN A 30 25.32 -0.53 8.21
N HIS A 31 24.19 -0.73 7.53
CA HIS A 31 23.94 -1.88 6.67
C HIS A 31 23.39 -1.44 5.32
N ASP A 32 24.05 -1.88 4.26
CA ASP A 32 23.59 -1.64 2.89
C ASP A 32 22.36 -2.49 2.57
N ASN A 33 21.52 -2.02 1.65
CA ASN A 33 20.28 -2.69 1.28
C ASN A 33 20.46 -4.14 0.81
N ALA A 34 21.56 -4.44 0.11
CA ALA A 34 21.91 -5.79 -0.33
C ALA A 34 22.16 -6.74 0.87
N SER A 35 22.75 -6.22 1.96
CA SER A 35 22.97 -7.02 3.18
C SER A 35 21.69 -7.26 3.99
N LEU A 36 20.69 -6.38 3.83
CA LEU A 36 19.40 -6.47 4.51
C LEU A 36 18.37 -7.29 3.71
N GLY A 37 18.72 -7.77 2.52
CA GLY A 37 17.80 -8.48 1.64
C GLY A 37 16.60 -7.61 1.22
N LEU A 38 16.76 -6.29 1.21
CA LEU A 38 15.73 -5.32 0.82
C LEU A 38 15.72 -5.11 -0.71
N GLU A 39 16.00 -6.19 -1.43
CA GLU A 39 16.08 -6.25 -2.88
C GLU A 39 15.10 -7.27 -3.41
N ASP A 40 14.33 -6.84 -4.39
CA ASP A 40 13.33 -7.67 -5.03
C ASP A 40 13.80 -8.01 -6.42
N ALA A 41 13.85 -9.30 -6.73
CA ALA A 41 14.14 -9.83 -8.05
C ALA A 41 12.85 -10.42 -8.63
N TRP A 42 12.34 -9.81 -9.69
CA TRP A 42 11.12 -10.28 -10.34
C TRP A 42 11.42 -10.83 -11.73
N HIS A 43 10.76 -11.94 -12.05
CA HIS A 43 10.77 -12.55 -13.37
C HIS A 43 9.41 -12.39 -14.03
N PHE A 44 9.37 -11.82 -15.24
CA PHE A 44 8.12 -11.66 -15.99
C PHE A 44 8.22 -12.28 -17.37
N THR A 45 7.12 -12.89 -17.80
CA THR A 45 6.92 -13.40 -19.16
C THR A 45 5.74 -12.66 -19.81
N PRO A 46 5.76 -12.46 -21.13
CA PRO A 46 4.63 -11.86 -21.82
C PRO A 46 3.38 -12.75 -21.71
N ALA A 47 2.21 -12.13 -21.58
CA ALA A 47 0.93 -12.86 -21.48
C ALA A 47 0.53 -13.57 -22.79
N TRP A 48 1.12 -13.16 -23.91
CA TRP A 48 0.91 -13.68 -25.26
C TRP A 48 2.22 -13.62 -26.04
N MET A 49 2.44 -14.59 -26.94
CA MET A 49 3.51 -14.53 -27.93
C MET A 49 2.93 -13.94 -29.21
N GLN A 50 3.67 -13.05 -29.86
CA GLN A 50 3.24 -12.48 -31.13
C GLN A 50 3.30 -13.57 -32.21
N ASP A 51 2.36 -13.56 -33.15
CA ASP A 51 2.51 -14.40 -34.34
C ASP A 51 3.76 -13.96 -35.13
N LEU A 52 4.46 -14.91 -35.74
CA LEU A 52 5.69 -14.67 -36.51
C LEU A 52 5.48 -13.66 -37.64
N ASN A 53 4.25 -13.54 -38.16
CA ASN A 53 3.90 -12.62 -39.23
C ASN A 53 3.34 -11.27 -38.73
N GLY A 54 3.12 -11.13 -37.43
CA GLY A 54 2.65 -9.89 -36.80
C GLY A 54 1.19 -9.49 -37.10
N GLU A 55 0.38 -10.41 -37.61
CA GLU A 55 -0.99 -10.14 -38.09
C GLU A 55 -2.04 -10.07 -36.95
N ASP A 56 -1.72 -10.57 -35.76
CA ASP A 56 -2.68 -10.72 -34.64
C ASP A 56 -2.99 -9.41 -33.89
N GLY A 57 -2.42 -8.27 -34.31
CA GLY A 57 -2.63 -6.98 -33.63
C GLY A 57 -2.16 -6.97 -32.16
N ALA A 58 -1.42 -8.00 -31.73
CA ALA A 58 -0.87 -8.12 -30.40
C ALA A 58 0.13 -6.98 -30.15
N THR A 59 0.06 -6.38 -28.95
CA THR A 59 1.02 -5.33 -28.57
C THR A 59 2.40 -5.96 -28.42
N ALA A 60 3.32 -5.61 -29.32
CA ALA A 60 4.69 -6.08 -29.29
C ALA A 60 5.33 -5.84 -27.91
N SER A 61 5.93 -6.90 -27.37
CA SER A 61 6.57 -6.87 -26.07
C SER A 61 7.89 -6.10 -26.19
N GLY A 62 8.09 -5.05 -25.38
CA GLY A 62 9.25 -4.16 -25.52
C GLY A 62 9.76 -3.60 -24.19
N ASN A 63 10.96 -3.01 -24.20
CA ASN A 63 11.63 -2.50 -22.99
C ASN A 63 10.84 -1.42 -22.26
N ALA A 64 9.99 -0.67 -22.96
CA ALA A 64 9.12 0.34 -22.34
C ALA A 64 8.14 -0.26 -21.30
N GLN A 65 7.68 -1.49 -21.50
CA GLN A 65 6.80 -2.17 -20.54
C GLN A 65 7.56 -2.56 -19.27
N ILE A 66 8.80 -3.04 -19.41
CA ILE A 66 9.67 -3.36 -18.27
C ILE A 66 9.98 -2.09 -17.49
N GLU A 67 10.31 -1.00 -18.19
CA GLU A 67 10.62 0.28 -17.54
C GLU A 67 9.42 0.84 -16.77
N LYS A 68 8.21 0.74 -17.33
CA LYS A 68 7.00 1.13 -16.62
C LYS A 68 6.76 0.27 -15.36
N LEU A 69 7.06 -1.02 -15.45
CA LEU A 69 6.93 -1.94 -14.31
C LEU A 69 7.96 -1.63 -13.22
N ASN A 70 9.22 -1.36 -13.60
CA ASN A 70 10.27 -0.87 -12.71
C ASN A 70 9.82 0.40 -11.97
N GLN A 71 9.23 1.36 -12.69
CA GLN A 71 8.71 2.59 -12.10
C GLN A 71 7.58 2.30 -11.11
N HIS A 72 6.63 1.43 -11.45
CA HIS A 72 5.54 1.05 -10.56
C HIS A 72 6.03 0.38 -9.27
N LEU A 73 6.99 -0.56 -9.37
CA LEU A 73 7.56 -1.22 -8.20
C LEU A 73 8.33 -0.22 -7.33
N SER A 74 9.12 0.67 -7.96
CA SER A 74 9.83 1.73 -7.24
C SER A 74 8.86 2.60 -6.45
N HIS A 75 7.79 3.08 -7.09
CA HIS A 75 6.74 3.87 -6.44
C HIS A 75 6.01 3.11 -5.35
N TYR A 76 5.77 1.81 -5.52
CA TYR A 76 5.17 0.97 -4.50
C TYR A 76 6.06 0.90 -3.25
N HIS A 77 7.36 0.69 -3.41
CA HIS A 77 8.30 0.72 -2.28
C HIS A 77 8.41 2.11 -1.66
N ASP A 78 8.41 3.17 -2.46
CA ASP A 78 8.40 4.56 -1.97
C ASP A 78 7.17 4.82 -1.07
N ALA A 79 6.01 4.31 -1.49
CA ALA A 79 4.75 4.45 -0.76
C ALA A 79 4.69 3.60 0.52
N GLN A 80 5.33 2.42 0.52
CA GLN A 80 5.45 1.58 1.72
C GLN A 80 6.45 2.15 2.74
N ALA A 81 7.53 2.78 2.29
CA ALA A 81 8.57 3.31 3.16
C ALA A 81 8.06 4.47 4.05
N LYS A 82 7.03 5.20 3.63
CA LYS A 82 6.47 6.36 4.35
C LYS A 82 4.96 6.23 4.50
N GLN A 83 4.54 5.57 5.58
CA GLN A 83 3.14 5.42 5.98
C GLN A 83 2.91 6.07 7.35
N PHE A 84 1.75 6.71 7.53
CA PHE A 84 1.34 7.29 8.79
C PHE A 84 0.09 6.58 9.30
N ILE A 85 0.00 6.39 10.62
CA ILE A 85 -1.18 5.84 11.29
C ILE A 85 -1.76 6.94 12.17
N ALA A 86 -3.04 7.25 11.98
CA ALA A 86 -3.77 8.21 12.81
C ALA A 86 -4.92 7.52 13.54
N ASN A 87 -4.92 7.62 14.87
CA ASN A 87 -6.05 7.20 15.70
C ASN A 87 -6.98 8.40 15.90
N THR A 88 -8.26 8.24 15.60
CA THR A 88 -9.22 9.35 15.58
C THR A 88 -10.63 8.92 15.98
N THR A 89 -11.40 9.90 16.43
CA THR A 89 -12.84 9.78 16.70
C THR A 89 -13.69 10.34 15.56
N VAL A 90 -13.06 10.93 14.53
CA VAL A 90 -13.78 11.51 13.38
C VAL A 90 -14.43 10.41 12.55
N ARG A 91 -15.76 10.38 12.60
CA ARG A 91 -16.59 9.38 11.93
C ARG A 91 -16.65 9.59 10.42
N ASP A 92 -16.70 10.84 9.98
CA ASP A 92 -16.76 11.23 8.57
C ASP A 92 -15.37 11.20 7.92
N THR A 93 -14.79 10.00 7.88
CA THR A 93 -13.49 9.70 7.28
C THR A 93 -13.67 8.51 6.35
N GLN A 94 -13.28 8.66 5.09
CA GLN A 94 -13.48 7.64 4.06
C GLN A 94 -12.17 7.38 3.31
N VAL A 95 -11.99 6.13 2.87
CA VAL A 95 -10.85 5.77 2.02
C VAL A 95 -10.96 6.54 0.69
N GLY A 96 -9.84 7.09 0.23
CA GLY A 96 -9.76 7.94 -0.97
C GLY A 96 -9.87 9.44 -0.69
N TYR A 97 -10.17 9.85 0.54
CA TYR A 97 -10.32 11.27 0.88
C TYR A 97 -8.98 11.91 1.22
N TRP A 98 -8.84 13.17 0.80
CA TRP A 98 -7.73 14.04 1.19
C TRP A 98 -8.14 14.93 2.36
N PHE A 99 -7.28 15.03 3.35
CA PHE A 99 -7.48 15.95 4.47
C PHE A 99 -6.14 16.48 4.97
N LYS A 100 -6.20 17.52 5.81
CA LYS A 100 -5.04 18.07 6.51
C LYS A 100 -5.23 17.97 8.02
N LEU A 101 -4.12 17.78 8.72
CA LEU A 101 -4.07 17.90 10.18
C LEU A 101 -3.80 19.36 10.51
N ASN A 102 -4.78 20.05 11.10
CA ASN A 102 -4.56 21.41 11.59
C ASN A 102 -3.96 21.35 13.00
N GLU A 103 -3.15 22.35 13.38
CA GLU A 103 -2.57 22.50 14.71
C GLU A 103 -1.59 21.37 15.08
N HIS A 104 -1.01 20.71 14.07
CA HIS A 104 -0.02 19.67 14.29
C HIS A 104 1.39 20.27 14.20
N PRO A 105 2.21 20.17 15.27
CA PRO A 105 3.46 20.93 15.41
C PRO A 105 4.47 20.68 14.27
N GLU A 106 4.52 19.47 13.73
CA GLU A 106 5.42 19.11 12.61
C GLU A 106 4.79 19.31 11.23
N ILE A 107 3.50 18.98 11.05
CA ILE A 107 2.85 19.03 9.73
C ILE A 107 2.66 20.47 9.28
N ASP A 108 2.33 21.37 10.21
CA ASP A 108 2.10 22.79 9.92
C ASP A 108 3.36 23.52 9.42
N GLN A 109 4.55 22.94 9.60
CA GLN A 109 5.81 23.49 9.08
C GLN A 109 5.97 23.29 7.57
N HIS A 110 5.21 22.37 6.97
CA HIS A 110 5.23 22.12 5.53
C HIS A 110 4.31 23.08 4.77
N SER A 111 4.45 23.19 3.45
CA SER A 111 3.68 24.15 2.64
C SER A 111 2.76 23.47 1.62
N GLY A 112 1.53 24.00 1.46
CA GLY A 112 0.58 23.56 0.44
C GLY A 112 0.22 22.08 0.52
N ALA A 113 0.35 21.37 -0.61
CA ALA A 113 0.02 19.95 -0.76
C ALA A 113 0.83 19.02 0.17
N ASP A 114 1.98 19.47 0.67
CA ASP A 114 2.79 18.66 1.58
C ASP A 114 2.09 18.46 2.95
N GLN A 115 1.12 19.30 3.31
CA GLN A 115 0.33 19.16 4.55
C GLN A 115 -0.84 18.16 4.42
N GLU A 116 -1.10 17.65 3.22
CA GLU A 116 -2.27 16.82 2.92
C GLU A 116 -1.95 15.33 2.97
N PHE A 117 -2.93 14.57 3.48
CA PHE A 117 -2.89 13.13 3.63
C PHE A 117 -4.04 12.48 2.89
N LEU A 118 -3.74 11.40 2.17
CA LEU A 118 -4.70 10.48 1.59
C LEU A 118 -5.00 9.36 2.56
N ILE A 119 -6.27 9.08 2.79
CA ILE A 119 -6.70 7.89 3.53
C ILE A 119 -6.65 6.69 2.58
N THR A 120 -5.73 5.77 2.81
CA THR A 120 -5.59 4.53 2.00
C THR A 120 -6.27 3.33 2.62
N ALA A 121 -6.42 3.33 3.95
CA ALA A 121 -7.23 2.34 4.67
C ALA A 121 -7.87 2.95 5.92
N LYS A 122 -8.99 2.38 6.34
CA LYS A 122 -9.68 2.72 7.59
C LYS A 122 -10.11 1.44 8.28
N SER A 123 -9.66 1.27 9.52
CA SER A 123 -10.21 0.32 10.47
C SER A 123 -11.03 1.08 11.50
N TYR A 124 -12.18 0.56 11.90
CA TYR A 124 -12.98 1.20 12.93
C TYR A 124 -13.77 0.15 13.71
N TYR A 125 -14.11 0.50 14.95
CA TYR A 125 -15.07 -0.25 15.74
C TYR A 125 -16.04 0.74 16.40
N ASN A 126 -17.29 0.30 16.57
CA ASN A 126 -18.32 1.07 17.24
C ASN A 126 -19.18 0.13 18.09
N GLN A 127 -19.36 0.47 19.35
CA GLN A 127 -20.24 -0.23 20.27
C GLN A 127 -21.52 0.57 20.46
N ASN A 128 -22.66 -0.04 20.09
CA ASN A 128 -23.97 0.56 20.31
C ASN A 128 -24.36 0.49 21.79
N ASN A 129 -25.05 1.53 22.27
CA ASN A 129 -25.53 1.60 23.65
C ASN A 129 -26.90 0.90 23.76
N LEU A 130 -26.89 -0.43 23.80
CA LEU A 130 -28.10 -1.25 23.92
C LEU A 130 -28.53 -1.40 25.39
N PRO A 131 -29.84 -1.53 25.67
CA PRO A 131 -30.31 -2.00 26.98
C PRO A 131 -29.67 -3.34 27.35
N LYS A 132 -29.40 -3.55 28.66
CA LYS A 132 -28.66 -4.72 29.17
C LYS A 132 -29.22 -6.06 28.66
N ASP A 133 -30.53 -6.22 28.70
CA ASP A 133 -31.20 -7.46 28.29
C ASP A 133 -31.02 -7.74 26.78
N LEU A 134 -31.02 -6.70 25.95
CA LEU A 134 -30.77 -6.82 24.51
C LEU A 134 -29.30 -7.08 24.22
N GLN A 135 -28.38 -6.42 24.95
CA GLN A 135 -26.96 -6.66 24.81
C GLN A 135 -26.60 -8.12 25.13
N GLN A 136 -27.20 -8.69 26.16
CA GLN A 136 -27.02 -10.10 26.53
C GLN A 136 -27.55 -11.05 25.46
N GLN A 137 -28.75 -10.79 24.92
CA GLN A 137 -29.32 -11.60 23.83
C GLN A 137 -28.46 -11.56 22.57
N VAL A 138 -28.01 -10.37 22.16
CA VAL A 138 -27.16 -10.19 20.98
C VAL A 138 -25.82 -10.92 21.17
N HIS A 139 -25.20 -10.81 22.35
CA HIS A 139 -23.94 -11.50 22.63
C HIS A 139 -24.08 -13.03 22.61
N GLN A 140 -25.19 -13.56 23.11
CA GLN A 140 -25.51 -14.99 23.02
C GLN A 140 -25.67 -15.44 21.56
N LEU A 141 -26.37 -14.66 20.74
CA LEU A 141 -26.55 -14.95 19.32
C LEU A 141 -25.22 -14.90 18.55
N ILE A 142 -24.37 -13.90 18.78
CA ILE A 142 -23.04 -13.78 18.14
C ILE A 142 -22.14 -14.97 18.53
N THR A 143 -22.13 -15.33 19.82
CA THR A 143 -21.38 -16.50 20.29
C THR A 143 -21.83 -17.79 19.61
N GLN A 144 -23.15 -17.95 19.40
CA GLN A 144 -23.72 -19.13 18.74
C GLN A 144 -23.51 -19.11 17.21
N SER A 145 -23.44 -17.93 16.59
CA SER A 145 -23.33 -17.79 15.14
C SER A 145 -21.93 -18.09 14.58
N GLN A 146 -20.93 -18.31 15.44
CA GLN A 146 -19.52 -18.47 15.07
C GLN A 146 -18.99 -17.30 14.21
N TRP A 147 -19.64 -16.15 14.29
CA TRP A 147 -19.12 -14.96 13.64
C TRP A 147 -17.81 -14.59 14.32
N GLN A 148 -16.84 -14.12 13.53
CA GLN A 148 -15.58 -13.62 14.06
C GLN A 148 -15.91 -12.41 14.93
N ASP A 149 -15.99 -12.63 16.24
CA ASP A 149 -16.10 -11.56 17.21
C ASP A 149 -14.73 -10.90 17.24
N HIS A 150 -14.57 -9.82 16.49
CA HIS A 150 -13.44 -8.92 16.63
C HIS A 150 -13.62 -8.19 17.96
N GLN A 151 -13.41 -8.92 19.05
CA GLN A 151 -13.54 -8.39 20.39
C GLN A 151 -12.57 -7.23 20.51
N ASN A 152 -13.12 -6.09 20.88
CA ASN A 152 -12.37 -4.90 21.15
C ASN A 152 -11.32 -5.22 22.21
N THR A 153 -10.05 -5.05 21.86
CA THR A 153 -8.91 -5.27 22.77
C THR A 153 -8.92 -4.29 23.94
N ASN A 154 -9.70 -3.21 23.86
CA ASN A 154 -9.93 -2.26 24.94
C ASN A 154 -11.44 -2.07 25.23
N PRO A 155 -12.01 -2.78 26.22
CA PRO A 155 -13.45 -2.71 26.53
C PRO A 155 -13.90 -1.35 27.11
N GLU A 156 -12.96 -0.47 27.49
CA GLU A 156 -13.30 0.87 28.01
C GLU A 156 -13.68 1.84 26.89
N GLU A 157 -13.09 1.68 25.71
CA GLU A 157 -13.36 2.54 24.57
C GLU A 157 -14.53 1.99 23.74
N ARG A 158 -15.56 2.82 23.54
CA ARG A 158 -16.79 2.41 22.83
C ARG A 158 -16.74 2.69 21.33
N GLN A 159 -15.75 3.44 20.87
CA GLN A 159 -15.52 3.73 19.47
C GLN A 159 -14.04 4.04 19.26
N ALA A 160 -13.48 3.57 18.15
CA ALA A 160 -12.25 4.14 17.61
C ALA A 160 -12.22 4.00 16.09
N ASN A 161 -11.44 4.87 15.47
CA ASN A 161 -11.07 4.78 14.07
C ASN A 161 -9.54 4.84 13.99
N GLN A 162 -8.96 3.95 13.21
CA GLN A 162 -7.57 3.97 12.83
C GLN A 162 -7.49 4.18 11.33
N LEU A 163 -6.81 5.24 10.92
CA LEU A 163 -6.59 5.60 9.52
C LEU A 163 -5.17 5.26 9.13
N THR A 164 -5.01 4.59 8.00
CA THR A 164 -3.73 4.48 7.31
C THR A 164 -3.64 5.58 6.28
N LEU A 165 -2.55 6.34 6.35
CA LEU A 165 -2.39 7.57 5.60
C LEU A 165 -1.11 7.56 4.77
N GLN A 166 -1.16 8.25 3.63
CA GLN A 166 0.00 8.58 2.81
C GLN A 166 0.02 10.08 2.50
N ARG A 167 1.21 10.69 2.50
CA ARG A 167 1.35 12.10 2.12
C ARG A 167 1.20 12.25 0.62
N ARG A 168 0.63 13.39 0.20
CA ARG A 168 0.41 13.69 -1.23
C ARG A 168 1.68 13.70 -2.05
N ASN A 169 2.73 14.32 -1.50
CA ASN A 169 4.04 14.35 -2.09
C ASN A 169 4.99 13.56 -1.20
N ILE A 170 5.45 12.43 -1.71
CA ILE A 170 6.61 11.75 -1.17
C ILE A 170 7.81 12.27 -1.96
N LYS A 171 8.53 13.25 -1.41
CA LYS A 171 9.87 13.57 -1.92
C LYS A 171 10.73 12.33 -1.70
N THR A 172 11.10 11.69 -2.80
CA THR A 172 12.09 10.60 -2.88
C THR A 172 13.49 11.16 -2.88
#